data_AF-A0A9J6C8P1-F1
#
_entry.id   AF-A0A9J6C8P1-F1
#
_cell.length_a   1.000
_cell.length_b   1.000
_cell.length_c   1.000
_cell.angle_alpha   90.00
_cell.angle_beta   90.00
_cell.angle_gamma   90.00
#
_symmetry.space_group_name_H-M   'P 1'
#
loop_
_entity.id
_entity.type
_entity.pdbx_description
1 polymer ?
#
loop_
_entity_poly.entity_id
_entity_poly.type
_entity_poly.pdbx_seq_one_letter_code
_entity_poly.pdbx_strand_id
1 'polypeptide(L)'
;MVLFNLYDDWLKTILFITAFSRLILILRALHVNTERTKVILKPDKTTITEAHHIWPTLSDEGWIKVEVQLKDLILADYGKKNNVNVAIITQSEIRDIILGMEFQHFGTASTNC
;
A
#
# COMPACT_ATOMS: atom_id res chain seq x y z
N MET A 1 20.63 -20.56 -0.52
CA MET A 1 19.24 -20.33 -0.99
C MET A 1 18.35 -20.32 0.24
N VAL A 2 17.50 -19.31 0.40
CA VAL A 2 16.61 -19.16 1.58
C VAL A 2 15.17 -19.18 1.09
N LEU A 3 14.29 -19.91 1.79
CA LEU A 3 12.88 -20.04 1.44
C LEU A 3 12.03 -19.12 2.32
N PHE A 4 11.11 -18.37 1.71
CA PHE A 4 10.18 -17.50 2.40
C PHE A 4 8.78 -17.62 1.80
N ASN A 5 7.76 -17.41 2.62
CA ASN A 5 6.38 -17.21 2.19
C ASN A 5 5.96 -15.76 2.51
N LEU A 6 5.73 -14.94 1.49
CA LEU A 6 5.37 -13.51 1.67
C LEU A 6 3.95 -13.30 2.19
N TYR A 7 3.12 -14.34 2.26
CA TYR A 7 1.76 -14.25 2.78
C TYR A 7 1.63 -14.71 4.22
N ASP A 8 2.72 -15.16 4.86
CA ASP A 8 2.70 -15.76 6.20
C ASP A 8 1.54 -16.77 6.33
N ASP A 9 0.55 -16.50 7.17
CA ASP A 9 -0.63 -17.32 7.40
C ASP A 9 -1.95 -16.74 6.86
N TRP A 10 -1.90 -15.64 6.11
CA TRP A 10 -3.10 -14.93 5.62
C TRP A 10 -4.05 -15.84 4.83
N LEU A 11 -3.52 -16.82 4.10
CA LEU A 11 -4.33 -17.74 3.29
C LEU A 11 -5.24 -18.68 4.11
N LYS A 12 -5.12 -18.68 5.44
CA LYS A 12 -6.05 -19.39 6.33
C LYS A 12 -7.40 -18.67 6.45
N THR A 13 -7.43 -17.34 6.34
CA THR A 13 -8.65 -16.54 6.54
C THR A 13 -9.08 -15.78 5.28
N ILE A 14 -8.16 -15.46 4.37
CA ILE A 14 -8.45 -14.71 3.15
C ILE A 14 -7.99 -15.44 1.88
N LEU A 15 -8.61 -15.10 0.75
CA LEU A 15 -8.24 -15.64 -0.56
C LEU A 15 -6.94 -15.01 -1.08
N PHE A 16 -6.28 -15.73 -1.98
CA PHE A 16 -5.04 -15.29 -2.64
C PHE A 16 -5.13 -13.88 -3.25
N ILE A 17 -6.25 -13.52 -3.88
CA ILE A 17 -6.40 -12.19 -4.49
C ILE A 17 -6.36 -11.05 -3.46
N THR A 18 -6.93 -11.29 -2.28
CA THR A 18 -6.91 -10.33 -1.16
C THR A 18 -5.51 -10.27 -0.55
N ALA A 19 -4.87 -11.43 -0.33
CA ALA A 19 -3.49 -11.51 0.17
C ALA A 19 -2.49 -10.83 -0.77
N PHE A 20 -2.64 -11.02 -2.08
CA PHE A 20 -1.85 -10.35 -3.11
C PHE A 20 -2.05 -8.83 -3.06
N SER A 21 -3.31 -8.37 -2.99
CA SER A 21 -3.62 -6.94 -2.91
C SER A 21 -3.02 -6.29 -1.65
N ARG A 22 -3.12 -6.97 -0.49
CA ARG A 22 -2.47 -6.54 0.76
C ARG A 22 -0.96 -6.44 0.61
N LEU A 23 -0.32 -7.46 0.02
CA LEU A 23 1.12 -7.47 -0.20
C LEU A 23 1.57 -6.29 -1.08
N ILE A 24 0.91 -6.08 -2.23
CA ILE A 24 1.25 -4.97 -3.13
C ILE A 24 1.06 -3.62 -2.44
N LEU A 25 0.01 -3.46 -1.65
CA LEU A 25 -0.24 -2.24 -0.90
C LEU A 25 0.88 -1.94 0.11
N ILE A 26 1.32 -2.96 0.85
CA ILE A 26 2.44 -2.84 1.79
C ILE A 26 3.74 -2.50 1.06
N LEU A 27 4.07 -3.23 -0.01
CA LEU A 27 5.29 -3.01 -0.78
C LEU A 27 5.32 -1.61 -1.43
N ARG A 28 4.18 -1.15 -1.97
CA ARG A 28 4.06 0.20 -2.54
C ARG A 28 4.22 1.28 -1.48
N ALA A 29 3.62 1.11 -0.30
CA ALA A 29 3.78 2.03 0.81
C ALA A 29 5.23 2.08 1.32
N LEU A 30 5.89 0.92 1.45
CA LEU A 30 7.31 0.83 1.82
C LEU A 30 8.21 1.56 0.82
N HIS A 31 7.92 1.45 -0.47
CA HIS A 31 8.65 2.14 -1.53
C HIS A 31 8.46 3.67 -1.49
N VAL A 32 7.25 4.13 -1.16
CA VAL A 32 6.91 5.55 -1.10
C VAL A 32 7.44 6.22 0.18
N ASN A 33 7.21 5.61 1.33
CA ASN A 33 7.64 6.12 2.62
C ASN A 33 7.85 4.98 3.62
N THR A 34 9.07 4.48 3.67
CA THR A 34 9.45 3.33 4.49
C THR A 34 9.20 3.57 5.98
N GLU A 35 9.57 4.73 6.52
CA GLU A 35 9.48 5.01 7.96
C GLU A 35 8.03 5.14 8.44
N ARG A 36 7.17 5.86 7.71
CA ARG A 36 5.73 5.90 8.05
C ARG A 36 5.08 4.55 7.91
N THR A 37 5.45 3.78 6.89
CA THR A 37 4.88 2.44 6.68
C THR A 37 5.22 1.50 7.84
N LYS A 38 6.46 1.52 8.36
CA LYS A 38 6.84 0.76 9.56
C LYS A 38 6.03 1.13 10.79
N VAL A 39 5.70 2.41 10.95
CA VAL A 39 4.84 2.88 12.06
C VAL A 39 3.41 2.38 11.87
N ILE A 40 2.84 2.46 10.67
CA ILE A 40 1.49 1.97 10.37
C ILE A 40 1.38 0.45 10.61
N LEU A 41 2.41 -0.33 10.23
CA LEU A 41 2.45 -1.78 10.45
C LEU A 41 2.63 -2.16 11.93
N LYS A 42 2.94 -1.22 12.82
CA LYS A 42 3.07 -1.45 14.26
C LYS A 42 2.14 -0.50 15.02
N PRO A 43 0.82 -0.69 14.91
CA PRO A 43 -0.15 0.23 15.49
C PRO A 43 -0.07 0.31 17.01
N ASP A 44 0.31 -0.78 17.68
CA ASP A 44 0.43 -0.86 19.14
C ASP A 44 1.81 -1.34 19.57
N LYS A 45 2.21 -0.98 20.80
CA LYS A 45 3.46 -1.46 21.41
C LYS A 45 3.49 -2.98 21.61
N THR A 46 2.31 -3.59 21.64
CA THR A 46 2.12 -5.04 21.80
C THR A 46 2.09 -5.78 20.46
N THR A 47 2.13 -5.06 19.32
CA THR A 47 2.17 -5.70 18.00
C THR A 47 3.49 -6.47 17.86
N ILE A 48 3.37 -7.79 17.73
CA ILE A 48 4.50 -8.70 17.51
C ILE A 48 4.48 -9.24 16.08
N THR A 49 5.67 -9.63 15.61
CA THR A 49 5.85 -10.45 14.41
C THR A 49 6.42 -11.77 14.88
N GLU A 50 5.79 -12.87 14.49
CA GLU A 50 6.28 -14.21 14.84
C GLU A 50 7.65 -14.47 14.18
N ALA A 51 8.49 -15.27 14.81
CA ALA A 51 9.88 -15.47 14.35
C ALA A 51 10.00 -16.04 12.93
N HIS A 52 8.95 -16.71 12.43
CA HIS A 52 8.89 -17.29 11.09
C HIS A 52 7.99 -16.50 10.12
N HIS A 53 7.44 -15.38 10.58
CA HIS A 53 6.62 -14.47 9.78
C HIS A 53 7.40 -13.22 9.39
N ILE A 54 6.97 -12.59 8.30
CA ILE A 54 7.53 -11.34 7.81
C ILE A 54 6.73 -10.15 8.34
N TRP A 55 5.41 -10.32 8.43
CA TRP A 55 4.45 -9.26 8.75
C TRP A 55 3.97 -9.36 10.20
N PRO A 56 3.49 -8.25 10.79
CA PRO A 56 2.89 -8.26 12.12
C PRO A 56 1.68 -9.19 12.19
N THR A 57 1.52 -9.88 13.32
CA THR A 57 0.31 -10.66 13.59
C THR A 57 -0.81 -9.70 14.01
N LEU A 58 -1.82 -9.57 13.15
CA LEU A 58 -2.99 -8.69 13.35
C LEU A 58 -4.28 -9.46 13.09
N SER A 59 -5.37 -9.07 13.76
CA SER A 59 -6.71 -9.56 13.39
C SER A 59 -7.14 -9.03 12.02
N ASP A 60 -8.18 -9.63 11.44
CA ASP A 60 -8.73 -9.16 10.16
C ASP A 60 -9.18 -7.70 10.25
N GLU A 61 -9.79 -7.25 11.37
CA GLU A 61 -10.13 -5.84 11.57
C GLU A 61 -8.90 -4.94 11.69
N GLY A 62 -7.83 -5.46 12.32
CA GLY A 62 -6.54 -4.78 12.40
C GLY A 62 -5.95 -4.54 11.01
N TRP A 63 -5.97 -5.55 10.15
CA TRP A 63 -5.52 -5.45 8.77
C TRP A 63 -6.36 -4.46 7.95
N ILE A 64 -7.68 -4.44 8.09
CA ILE A 64 -8.54 -3.46 7.39
C ILE A 64 -8.10 -2.03 7.72
N LYS A 65 -7.84 -1.73 9.01
CA LYS A 65 -7.39 -0.39 9.43
C LYS A 65 -6.00 -0.03 8.86
N VAL A 66 -5.07 -0.99 8.87
CA VAL A 66 -3.73 -0.83 8.31
C VAL A 66 -3.81 -0.59 6.81
N GLU A 67 -4.58 -1.38 6.07
CA GLU A 67 -4.75 -1.23 4.62
C GLU A 67 -5.29 0.15 4.23
N VAL A 68 -6.29 0.67 4.96
CA VAL A 68 -6.79 2.03 4.73
C VAL A 68 -5.67 3.07 4.93
N GLN A 69 -4.91 2.98 6.02
CA GLN A 69 -3.82 3.92 6.30
C GLN A 69 -2.69 3.84 5.25
N LEU A 70 -2.35 2.64 4.77
CA LEU A 70 -1.33 2.46 3.72
C LEU A 70 -1.79 3.05 2.40
N LYS A 71 -3.05 2.83 2.03
CA LYS A 71 -3.66 3.44 0.83
C LYS A 71 -3.61 4.97 0.91
N ASP A 72 -4.03 5.54 2.04
CA ASP A 72 -4.04 6.99 2.23
C ASP A 72 -2.63 7.58 2.19
N LEU A 73 -1.63 6.88 2.75
CA LEU A 73 -0.22 7.27 2.66
C LEU A 73 0.27 7.33 1.20
N ILE A 74 -0.04 6.32 0.39
CA ILE A 74 0.35 6.25 -1.02
C ILE A 74 -0.33 7.39 -1.81
N LEU A 75 -1.63 7.59 -1.62
CA LEU A 75 -2.37 8.62 -2.35
C LEU A 75 -1.93 10.03 -1.94
N ALA A 76 -1.63 10.26 -0.66
CA ALA A 76 -1.13 11.55 -0.19
C ALA A 76 0.24 11.89 -0.80
N ASP A 77 1.14 10.92 -0.90
CA ASP A 77 2.44 11.11 -1.58
C ASP A 77 2.26 11.38 -3.07
N TYR A 78 1.40 10.62 -3.74
CA TYR A 78 1.07 10.84 -5.16
C TYR A 78 0.50 12.24 -5.40
N GLY A 79 -0.50 12.64 -4.62
CA GLY A 79 -1.13 13.96 -4.72
C GLY A 79 -0.13 15.10 -4.50
N LYS A 80 0.78 14.94 -3.53
CA LYS A 80 1.86 15.91 -3.27
C LYS A 80 2.86 16.00 -4.43
N LYS A 81 3.28 14.86 -5.00
CA LYS A 81 4.26 14.82 -6.10
C LYS A 81 3.71 15.38 -7.42
N ASN A 82 2.44 15.13 -7.69
CA ASN A 82 1.80 15.50 -8.95
C ASN A 82 0.93 16.77 -8.83
N ASN A 83 0.86 17.39 -7.65
CA ASN A 83 -0.01 18.53 -7.35
C ASN A 83 -1.49 18.26 -7.68
N VAL A 84 -1.97 17.06 -7.37
CA VAL A 84 -3.34 16.59 -7.60
C VAL A 84 -4.08 16.48 -6.26
N ASN A 85 -5.34 16.92 -6.24
CA ASN A 85 -6.21 16.72 -5.08
C ASN A 85 -6.64 15.24 -4.98
N VAL A 86 -6.31 14.58 -3.87
CA VAL A 86 -6.64 13.16 -3.64
C VAL A 86 -8.15 12.89 -3.68
N ALA A 87 -8.98 13.87 -3.31
CA ALA A 87 -10.44 13.70 -3.23
C ALA A 87 -11.13 13.49 -4.59
N ILE A 88 -10.47 13.84 -5.69
CA ILE A 88 -11.03 13.70 -7.06
C ILE A 88 -10.52 12.45 -7.79
N ILE A 89 -9.61 11.68 -7.20
CA ILE A 89 -9.04 10.48 -7.81
C ILE A 89 -10.09 9.38 -7.84
N THR A 90 -10.34 8.84 -9.03
CA THR A 90 -11.32 7.75 -9.25
C THR A 90 -10.80 6.40 -8.74
N GLN A 91 -11.69 5.42 -8.55
CA GLN A 91 -11.30 4.09 -8.07
C GLN A 91 -10.36 3.34 -9.05
N SER A 92 -10.52 3.56 -10.36
CA SER A 92 -9.59 3.02 -11.36
C SER A 92 -8.21 3.65 -11.23
N GLU A 93 -8.13 4.97 -11.09
CA GLU A 93 -6.84 5.65 -10.94
C GLU A 93 -6.15 5.27 -9.62
N ILE A 94 -6.90 5.12 -8.52
CA ILE A 94 -6.34 4.61 -7.25
C ILE A 94 -5.65 3.25 -7.46
N ARG A 95 -6.28 2.33 -8.20
CA ARG A 95 -5.72 1.02 -8.49
C ARG A 95 -4.42 1.14 -9.28
N ASP A 96 -4.41 1.98 -10.30
CA ASP A 96 -3.24 2.19 -11.17
C ASP A 96 -2.08 2.82 -10.39
N ILE A 97 -2.35 3.79 -9.50
CA ILE A 97 -1.35 4.40 -8.59
C ILE A 97 -0.72 3.35 -7.67
N ILE A 98 -1.54 2.46 -7.09
CA ILE A 98 -1.08 1.41 -6.18
C ILE A 98 -0.23 0.37 -6.92
N LEU A 99 -0.66 -0.03 -8.12
CA LEU A 99 0.10 -0.93 -9.00
C LEU A 99 1.37 -0.29 -9.55
N GLY A 100 1.52 1.02 -9.42
CA GLY A 100 2.70 1.76 -9.82
C GLY A 100 2.75 2.08 -11.31
N MET A 101 1.60 2.14 -11.97
CA MET A 101 1.50 2.63 -13.34
C MET A 101 1.79 4.13 -13.38
N GLU A 102 2.59 4.55 -14.36
CA GLU A 102 2.82 5.97 -14.62
C GLU A 102 1.71 6.50 -15.53
N PHE A 103 1.01 7.54 -15.10
CA PHE A 103 0.11 8.27 -15.99
C PHE A 103 0.97 9.18 -16.88
N GLN A 104 1.17 8.80 -18.13
CA GLN A 104 1.56 9.77 -19.14
C GLN A 104 0.36 10.70 -19.35
N HIS A 105 0.40 11.87 -18.73
CA HIS A 105 -0.56 12.94 -19.01
C HIS A 105 -0.33 13.38 -20.47
N PHE A 106 -1.04 12.76 -21.43
CA PHE A 106 -1.21 13.33 -22.76
C PHE A 106 -2.12 14.56 -22.63
N GLY A 107 -1.54 15.71 -22.32
CA GLY A 107 -2.27 16.97 -22.37
C GLY A 107 -1.85 17.98 -21.32
N THR A 108 -0.71 18.65 -21.54
CA THR A 108 -0.59 20.13 -21.55
C THR A 108 0.78 20.50 -22.11
N ALA A 109 0.89 20.47 -23.44
CA ALA A 109 1.87 21.28 -24.17
C ALA A 109 1.30 21.61 -25.56
N SER A 110 0.10 22.19 -25.60
CA SER A 110 -0.23 23.13 -26.68
C SER A 110 -0.02 24.54 -26.14
N THR A 111 0.75 25.30 -26.91
CA THR A 111 0.72 26.78 -26.95
C THR A 111 1.48 27.49 -25.83
N ASN A 112 2.79 27.62 -26.02
CA ASN A 112 3.42 28.93 -25.83
C ASN A 112 3.81 29.43 -27.23
N CYS A 113 3.34 30.64 -27.53
CA CYS A 113 3.73 31.46 -28.67
C CYS A 113 5.25 31.67 -28.75
#